data_AF-A0A2T9YJ02-F1
#
_entry.id   AF-A0A2T9YJ02-F1
#
_cell.length_a   1.000
_cell.length_b   1.000
_cell.length_c   1.000
_cell.angle_alpha   90.00
_cell.angle_beta   90.00
_cell.angle_gamma   90.00
#
_symmetry.space_group_name_H-M   'P 1'
#
loop_
_entity.id
_entity.type
_entity.pdbx_description
1 polymer ?
#
loop_
_entity_poly.entity_id
_entity_poly.type
_entity_poly.pdbx_seq_one_letter_code
_entity_poly.pdbx_strand_id
1 'polypeptide(L)'
;MYKYKGKFLSNTNIYVDKAISKIETNMAIGGTKRATCGCNYTKENRIPCPHICGVILLTGRPLSNYIDYKHTVAAHRELYNVPFIPVDTNELTTSSKIQTPIVKKLPGQNKKRRIRSRGEVVNSPTNLCSICENTGHNKRTCRRLNLIQQHFVNN
;
A
#
# COMPACT_ATOMS: atom_id res chain seq x y z
N MET A 1 8.90 -1.08 -8.33
CA MET A 1 8.43 -1.61 -9.64
C MET A 1 9.36 -2.75 -10.03
N TYR A 2 8.84 -3.93 -10.37
CA TYR A 2 9.66 -5.06 -10.83
C TYR A 2 9.31 -5.39 -12.28
N LYS A 3 10.34 -5.55 -13.12
CA LYS A 3 10.25 -5.92 -14.54
C LYS A 3 10.57 -7.41 -14.68
N TYR A 4 9.72 -8.17 -15.37
CA TYR A 4 10.16 -9.40 -16.02
C TYR A 4 9.36 -9.64 -17.31
N LYS A 5 10.10 -9.88 -18.41
CA LYS A 5 9.64 -10.24 -19.77
C LYS A 5 8.65 -9.28 -20.45
N GLY A 6 9.06 -8.02 -20.62
CA GLY A 6 8.57 -7.15 -21.71
C GLY A 6 7.10 -6.73 -21.68
N LYS A 7 6.31 -7.12 -20.68
CA LYS A 7 4.93 -6.65 -20.49
C LYS A 7 4.79 -6.06 -19.08
N PHE A 8 4.30 -4.83 -19.00
CA PHE A 8 4.05 -4.13 -17.75
C PHE A 8 2.83 -4.76 -17.05
N LEU A 9 3.05 -5.84 -16.31
CA LEU A 9 2.03 -6.42 -15.44
C LEU A 9 2.32 -5.93 -14.02
N SER A 10 1.47 -5.03 -13.51
CA SER A 10 1.44 -4.75 -12.07
C SER A 10 1.14 -6.06 -11.32
N ASN A 11 1.68 -6.20 -10.10
CA ASN A 11 1.46 -7.35 -9.19
C ASN A 11 -0.02 -7.70 -8.92
N THR A 12 -0.95 -6.92 -9.44
CA THR A 12 -2.40 -7.13 -9.41
C THR A 12 -2.86 -8.25 -10.36
N ASN A 13 -2.17 -8.52 -11.47
CA ASN A 13 -2.72 -9.42 -12.51
C ASN A 13 -2.72 -10.92 -12.16
N ILE A 14 -1.76 -11.41 -11.35
CA ILE A 14 -1.79 -12.81 -10.86
C ILE A 14 -2.95 -13.03 -9.87
N TYR A 15 -3.38 -11.96 -9.17
CA TYR A 15 -4.53 -12.00 -8.26
C TYR A 15 -5.88 -11.94 -9.00
N VAL A 16 -5.93 -11.32 -10.18
CA VAL A 16 -7.16 -11.18 -10.96
C VAL A 16 -7.63 -12.53 -11.49
N ASP A 17 -6.76 -13.35 -12.09
CA ASP A 17 -7.14 -14.66 -12.66
C ASP A 17 -7.61 -15.68 -11.62
N LYS A 18 -7.03 -15.67 -10.40
CA LYS A 18 -7.49 -16.52 -9.28
C LYS A 18 -8.73 -15.96 -8.56
N ALA A 19 -9.03 -14.66 -8.70
CA ALA A 19 -10.16 -14.02 -8.03
C ALA A 19 -11.46 -14.05 -8.86
N ILE A 20 -11.36 -14.10 -10.19
CA ILE A 20 -12.53 -14.17 -11.09
C ILE A 20 -13.40 -15.40 -10.79
N SER A 21 -12.80 -16.54 -10.40
CA SER A 21 -13.56 -17.77 -10.06
C SER A 21 -14.22 -17.77 -8.69
N LYS A 22 -14.01 -16.75 -7.83
CA LYS A 22 -14.47 -16.73 -6.42
C LYS A 22 -15.42 -15.58 -6.07
N ILE A 23 -15.82 -14.73 -7.01
CA ILE A 23 -16.87 -13.74 -6.74
C ILE A 23 -18.22 -14.46 -6.79
N GLU A 24 -18.56 -15.15 -5.71
CA GLU A 24 -19.91 -15.66 -5.49
C GLU A 24 -20.88 -14.48 -5.46
N THR A 25 -21.68 -14.35 -6.52
CA THR A 25 -22.71 -13.32 -6.66
C THR A 25 -23.93 -13.68 -5.82
N ASN A 26 -23.81 -13.60 -4.50
CA ASN A 26 -24.94 -13.82 -3.59
C ASN A 26 -25.60 -12.47 -3.24
N MET A 27 -26.81 -12.29 -3.78
CA MET A 27 -27.73 -11.18 -3.55
C MET A 27 -27.89 -10.91 -2.04
N ALA A 28 -27.84 -9.63 -1.64
CA ALA A 28 -28.14 -9.19 -0.28
C ALA A 28 -29.42 -8.36 -0.29
N ILE A 29 -30.27 -8.60 0.71
CA ILE A 29 -31.47 -7.81 1.01
C ILE A 29 -31.01 -6.36 1.24
N GLY A 30 -31.46 -5.42 0.41
CA GLY A 30 -31.06 -4.00 0.44
C GLY A 30 -30.41 -3.43 -0.84
N GLY A 31 -30.46 -4.14 -1.97
CA GLY A 31 -30.20 -3.56 -3.31
C GLY A 31 -28.72 -3.46 -3.76
N THR A 32 -27.74 -3.72 -2.89
CA THR A 32 -26.31 -3.70 -3.26
C THR A 32 -25.75 -5.12 -3.44
N LYS A 33 -25.06 -5.37 -4.55
CA LYS A 33 -24.38 -6.65 -4.83
C LYS A 33 -23.15 -6.77 -3.94
N ARG A 34 -23.01 -7.90 -3.25
CA ARG A 34 -21.83 -8.19 -2.43
C ARG A 34 -20.69 -8.71 -3.31
N ALA A 35 -19.54 -8.04 -3.25
CA ALA A 35 -18.27 -8.55 -3.76
C ALA A 35 -17.27 -8.59 -2.61
N THR A 36 -16.54 -9.69 -2.48
CA THR A 36 -15.55 -9.87 -1.41
C THR A 36 -14.15 -9.99 -2.00
N CYS A 37 -13.16 -9.54 -1.23
CA CYS A 37 -11.73 -9.62 -1.58
C CYS A 37 -10.97 -10.11 -0.35
N GLY A 38 -9.99 -10.99 -0.56
CA GLY A 38 -9.07 -11.43 0.51
C GLY A 38 -8.25 -10.29 1.14
N CYS A 39 -8.20 -9.13 0.47
CA CYS A 39 -7.60 -7.90 0.98
C CYS A 39 -8.40 -7.21 2.10
N ASN A 40 -9.63 -7.67 2.41
CA ASN A 40 -10.53 -7.15 3.45
C ASN A 40 -10.96 -5.66 3.36
N TYR A 41 -10.37 -4.86 2.46
CA TYR A 41 -10.69 -3.44 2.28
C TYR A 41 -12.19 -3.16 2.13
N THR A 42 -12.89 -3.94 1.32
CA THR A 42 -14.34 -3.77 1.07
C THR A 42 -15.19 -4.18 2.25
N LYS A 43 -14.74 -5.10 3.10
CA LYS A 43 -15.47 -5.47 4.33
C LYS A 43 -15.49 -4.30 5.31
N GLU A 44 -14.35 -3.62 5.44
CA GLU A 44 -14.16 -2.49 6.35
C GLU A 44 -14.82 -1.21 5.81
N ASN A 45 -14.49 -0.82 4.58
CA ASN A 45 -14.91 0.47 4.02
C ASN A 45 -16.28 0.42 3.35
N ARG A 46 -16.79 -0.78 2.99
CA ARG A 46 -18.00 -0.96 2.17
C ARG A 46 -17.94 -0.26 0.80
N ILE A 47 -16.73 -0.11 0.28
CA ILE A 47 -16.42 0.39 -1.07
C ILE A 47 -15.60 -0.68 -1.79
N PRO A 48 -15.81 -0.90 -3.09
CA PRO A 48 -14.97 -1.80 -3.90
C PRO A 48 -13.49 -1.44 -3.80
N CYS A 49 -12.65 -2.44 -3.50
CA CYS A 49 -11.20 -2.27 -3.55
C CYS A 49 -10.70 -2.30 -5.00
N PRO A 50 -9.44 -1.90 -5.29
CA PRO A 50 -8.90 -1.95 -6.65
C PRO A 50 -8.99 -3.32 -7.33
N HIS A 51 -8.89 -4.41 -6.56
CA HIS A 51 -9.06 -5.77 -7.09
C HIS A 51 -10.50 -6.03 -7.56
N ILE A 52 -11.48 -5.66 -6.74
CA ILE A 52 -12.90 -5.82 -7.07
C ILE A 52 -13.26 -4.90 -8.24
N CYS A 53 -12.79 -3.65 -8.25
CA CYS A 53 -12.97 -2.73 -9.37
C CYS A 53 -12.45 -3.33 -10.68
N GLY A 54 -11.26 -3.93 -10.66
CA GLY A 54 -10.68 -4.60 -11.83
C GLY A 54 -11.60 -5.70 -12.37
N VAL A 55 -12.11 -6.57 -11.51
CA VAL A 55 -13.01 -7.66 -11.94
C VAL A 55 -14.37 -7.13 -12.42
N ILE A 56 -14.94 -6.12 -11.75
CA ILE A 56 -16.21 -5.50 -12.17
C ILE A 56 -16.08 -4.86 -13.55
N LEU A 57 -14.99 -4.13 -13.79
CA LEU A 57 -14.72 -3.49 -15.08
C LEU A 57 -14.53 -4.53 -16.19
N LEU A 58 -13.79 -5.61 -15.91
CA LEU A 58 -13.60 -6.71 -16.86
C LEU A 58 -14.91 -7.45 -17.18
N THR A 59 -15.84 -7.52 -16.23
CA THR A 59 -17.15 -8.16 -16.42
C THR A 59 -18.21 -7.24 -17.02
N GLY A 60 -17.87 -5.98 -17.33
CA GLY A 60 -18.79 -5.00 -17.91
C GLY A 60 -19.95 -4.61 -17.00
N ARG A 61 -19.82 -4.80 -15.68
CA ARG A 61 -20.87 -4.48 -14.72
C ARG A 61 -20.68 -3.06 -14.19
N PRO A 62 -21.75 -2.31 -13.87
CA PRO A 62 -21.61 -0.98 -13.30
C PRO A 62 -21.12 -1.08 -11.85
N LEU A 63 -20.12 -0.26 -11.52
CA LEU A 63 -19.51 -0.22 -10.19
C LEU A 63 -20.49 0.23 -9.10
N SER A 64 -21.46 1.07 -9.45
CA SER A 64 -22.52 1.57 -8.56
C SER A 64 -23.28 0.45 -7.85
N ASN A 65 -23.46 -0.70 -8.51
CA ASN A 65 -24.14 -1.85 -7.91
C ASN A 65 -23.40 -2.46 -6.72
N TYR A 66 -22.12 -2.13 -6.54
CA TYR A 66 -21.25 -2.72 -5.52
C TYR A 66 -20.80 -1.70 -4.46
N ILE A 67 -21.33 -0.47 -4.52
CA ILE A 67 -21.09 0.59 -3.55
C ILE A 67 -22.30 0.64 -2.61
N ASP A 68 -22.05 0.68 -1.31
CA ASP A 68 -23.08 0.80 -0.26
C ASP A 68 -23.84 2.14 -0.38
N TYR A 69 -25.15 2.13 -0.09
CA TYR A 69 -26.03 3.31 -0.15
C TYR A 69 -25.46 4.50 0.64
N LYS A 70 -24.82 4.23 1.78
CA LYS A 70 -24.22 5.26 2.64
C LYS A 70 -23.15 6.14 1.95
N HIS A 71 -22.59 5.66 0.85
CA HIS A 71 -21.60 6.39 0.04
C HIS A 71 -22.21 7.12 -1.15
N THR A 72 -23.54 7.19 -1.22
CA THR A 72 -24.25 7.93 -2.27
C THR A 72 -24.48 9.39 -1.88
N VAL A 73 -24.68 10.24 -2.88
CA VAL A 73 -25.04 11.66 -2.68
C VAL A 73 -26.37 11.78 -1.94
N ALA A 74 -27.32 10.87 -2.17
CA ALA A 74 -28.61 10.87 -1.48
C ALA A 74 -28.44 10.66 0.03
N ALA A 75 -27.68 9.62 0.43
CA ALA A 75 -27.39 9.36 1.83
C ALA A 75 -26.61 10.51 2.49
N HIS A 76 -25.67 11.11 1.77
CA HIS A 76 -24.94 12.28 2.28
C HIS A 76 -25.87 13.49 2.46
N ARG A 77 -26.79 13.76 1.53
CA ARG A 77 -27.77 14.85 1.70
C ARG A 77 -28.70 14.59 2.87
N GLU A 78 -29.16 13.36 3.03
CA GLU A 78 -30.01 12.93 4.15
C GLU A 78 -29.30 13.12 5.50
N LEU A 79 -28.03 12.72 5.58
CA LEU A 79 -27.19 12.88 6.79
C LEU A 79 -27.01 14.35 7.18
N TYR A 80 -26.79 15.23 6.19
CA TYR A 80 -26.57 16.67 6.42
C TYR A 80 -27.86 17.50 6.44
N ASN A 81 -29.02 16.87 6.24
CA ASN A 81 -30.31 17.55 6.38
C ASN A 81 -30.66 17.84 7.86
N VAL A 82 -30.03 17.10 8.78
CA VAL A 82 -30.14 17.35 10.22
C VAL A 82 -29.12 18.41 10.60
N PRO A 83 -29.50 19.48 11.33
CA PRO A 83 -28.55 20.47 11.79
C PRO A 83 -27.54 19.81 12.74
N PHE A 84 -26.25 20.06 12.49
CA PHE A 84 -25.21 19.72 13.46
C PHE A 84 -25.37 20.64 14.66
N ILE A 85 -25.82 20.08 15.79
CA ILE A 85 -25.86 20.81 17.05
C ILE A 85 -24.40 21.01 17.48
N PRO A 86 -23.92 22.26 17.57
CA PRO A 86 -22.58 22.51 18.09
C PRO A 86 -22.50 21.96 19.50
N VAL A 87 -21.47 21.17 19.77
CA VAL A 87 -21.22 20.72 21.14
C VAL A 87 -20.69 21.92 21.91
N ASP A 88 -21.40 22.35 22.94
CA ASP A 88 -20.89 23.38 23.85
C ASP A 88 -19.70 22.79 24.62
N THR A 89 -18.50 23.29 24.32
CA THR A 89 -17.28 22.85 24.99
C THR A 89 -17.23 23.23 26.47
N ASN A 90 -18.06 24.18 26.91
CA ASN A 90 -18.16 24.59 28.31
C ASN A 90 -18.94 23.57 29.16
N GLU A 91 -19.86 22.82 28.55
CA GLU A 91 -20.64 21.76 29.19
C GLU A 91 -19.95 20.39 29.15
N LEU A 92 -18.84 20.28 28.40
CA LEU A 92 -18.04 19.06 28.35
C LEU A 92 -17.34 18.84 29.68
N THR A 93 -17.85 17.89 30.47
CA THR A 93 -17.12 17.37 31.63
C THR A 93 -15.75 16.85 31.18
N THR A 94 -14.67 17.38 31.78
CA THR A 94 -13.32 16.84 31.58
C THR A 94 -13.27 15.44 32.17
N SER A 95 -13.57 14.44 31.34
CA SER A 95 -13.45 13.04 31.73
C SER A 95 -11.97 12.69 31.85
N SER A 96 -11.44 12.76 33.06
CA SER A 96 -10.11 12.24 33.43
C SER A 96 -9.99 10.71 33.27
N LYS A 97 -11.10 10.03 32.90
CA LYS A 97 -11.17 8.57 32.72
C LYS A 97 -10.83 8.11 31.31
N ILE A 98 -10.70 9.00 30.33
CA ILE A 98 -10.29 8.60 28.97
C ILE A 98 -8.76 8.51 28.93
N GLN A 99 -8.24 7.33 29.28
CA GLN A 99 -6.84 7.02 29.05
C GLN A 99 -6.61 6.78 27.56
N THR A 100 -5.53 7.33 27.02
CA THR A 100 -5.07 7.03 25.66
C THR A 100 -4.93 5.50 25.52
N PRO A 101 -5.38 4.90 24.42
CA PRO A 101 -5.18 3.47 24.20
C PRO A 101 -3.71 3.14 24.33
N ILE A 102 -3.40 2.09 25.10
CA ILE A 102 -2.03 1.63 25.28
C ILE A 102 -1.55 1.08 23.94
N VAL A 103 -0.78 1.88 23.20
CA VAL A 103 -0.18 1.47 21.94
C VAL A 103 0.97 0.52 22.25
N LYS A 104 0.68 -0.79 22.25
CA LYS A 104 1.71 -1.81 22.34
C LYS A 104 2.35 -1.99 20.97
N LYS A 105 3.66 -1.81 20.90
CA LYS A 105 4.43 -2.24 19.73
C LYS A 105 4.33 -3.76 19.64
N LEU A 106 3.79 -4.26 18.53
CA LEU A 106 3.72 -5.70 18.29
C LEU A 106 5.14 -6.31 18.34
N PRO A 107 5.30 -7.51 18.91
CA PRO A 107 6.57 -8.21 18.88
C PRO A 107 6.98 -8.43 17.42
N GLY A 108 8.15 -7.89 17.06
CA GLY A 108 8.65 -7.91 15.70
C GLY A 108 9.99 -7.22 15.59
N GLN A 109 10.77 -7.60 14.58
CA GLN A 109 12.07 -7.03 14.35
C GLN A 109 11.93 -5.55 13.96
N ASN A 110 12.68 -4.67 14.63
CA ASN A 110 12.84 -3.30 14.17
C ASN A 110 13.32 -3.33 12.71
N LYS A 111 12.66 -2.57 11.84
CA LYS A 111 13.14 -2.44 10.46
C LYS A 111 14.57 -1.93 10.48
N LYS A 112 15.52 -2.75 10.01
CA LYS A 112 16.94 -2.38 9.92
C LYS A 112 17.19 -1.21 8.94
N ARG A 113 16.23 -0.92 8.07
CA ARG A 113 16.32 0.14 7.04
C ARG A 113 15.14 1.08 7.17
N ARG A 114 15.41 2.38 7.07
CA ARG A 114 14.39 3.44 7.00
C ARG A 114 13.45 3.19 5.82
N ILE A 115 12.14 3.32 6.06
CA ILE A 115 11.14 3.36 4.98
C ILE A 115 11.19 4.77 4.40
N ARG A 116 11.32 4.86 3.08
CA ARG A 116 11.40 6.13 2.35
C ARG A 116 10.01 6.68 2.08
N SER A 117 9.87 8.01 2.13
CA SER A 117 8.65 8.69 1.71
C SER A 117 8.47 8.60 0.19
N ARG A 118 7.22 8.75 -0.27
CA ARG A 118 6.88 8.77 -1.70
C ARG A 118 7.60 9.96 -2.37
N GLY A 119 8.47 9.67 -3.35
CA GLY A 119 9.24 10.70 -4.06
C GLY A 119 10.71 10.82 -3.62
N GLU A 120 11.14 10.13 -2.56
CA GLU A 120 12.56 10.09 -2.20
C GLU A 120 13.37 9.28 -3.22
N VAL A 121 14.17 9.97 -4.01
CA VAL A 121 15.05 9.35 -5.01
C VAL A 121 16.24 8.70 -4.30
N VAL A 122 16.51 7.43 -4.64
CA VAL A 122 17.76 6.78 -4.24
C VAL A 122 18.78 7.16 -5.30
N ASN A 123 19.65 8.13 -5.02
CA ASN A 123 20.95 8.13 -5.67
C ASN A 123 21.66 6.89 -5.13
N SER A 124 21.65 5.82 -5.94
CA SER A 124 22.55 4.70 -5.70
C SER A 124 23.94 5.29 -5.51
N PRO A 125 24.68 4.95 -4.44
CA PRO A 125 26.10 5.25 -4.43
C PRO A 125 26.73 4.40 -5.52
N THR A 126 26.72 4.91 -6.75
CA THR A 126 27.61 4.49 -7.82
C THR A 126 28.98 5.01 -7.45
N ASN A 127 29.54 4.49 -6.35
CA ASN A 127 30.90 4.84 -5.95
C ASN A 127 31.78 4.43 -7.12
N LEU A 128 32.34 5.45 -7.77
CA LEU A 128 33.32 5.28 -8.83
C LEU A 128 34.64 4.92 -8.17
N CYS A 129 35.20 3.78 -8.53
CA CYS A 129 36.49 3.40 -8.00
C CYS A 129 37.58 4.32 -8.58
N SER A 130 38.32 5.03 -7.73
CA SER A 130 39.40 5.92 -8.18
C SER A 130 40.63 5.20 -8.77
N ILE A 131 40.64 3.87 -8.79
CA ILE A 131 41.75 3.06 -9.36
C ILE A 131 41.40 2.47 -10.73
N CYS A 132 40.17 1.98 -10.88
CA CYS A 132 39.76 1.28 -12.11
C CYS A 132 38.57 1.93 -12.79
N GLU A 133 38.10 3.06 -12.26
CA GLU A 133 37.04 3.92 -12.82
C GLU A 133 35.72 3.18 -13.08
N ASN A 134 35.53 2.02 -12.45
CA ASN A 134 34.31 1.24 -12.51
C ASN A 134 33.45 1.47 -11.27
N THR A 135 32.13 1.43 -11.45
CA THR A 135 31.16 1.56 -10.37
C THR A 135 30.91 0.22 -9.67
N GLY A 136 30.41 0.27 -8.42
CA GLY A 136 29.93 -0.91 -7.69
C GLY A 136 30.91 -1.45 -6.63
N HIS A 137 32.07 -0.80 -6.45
CA HIS A 137 33.00 -1.10 -5.37
C HIS A 137 33.84 0.15 -5.03
N ASN A 138 34.46 0.16 -3.85
CA ASN A 138 35.31 1.27 -3.41
C ASN A 138 36.79 0.94 -3.65
N LYS A 139 37.68 1.96 -3.58
CA LYS A 139 39.14 1.80 -3.71
C LYS A 139 39.70 0.62 -2.91
N ARG A 140 39.26 0.48 -1.64
CA ARG A 140 39.71 -0.56 -0.69
C ARG A 140 39.41 -1.99 -1.15
N THR A 141 38.35 -2.20 -1.91
CA THR A 141 37.92 -3.53 -2.39
C THR A 141 38.20 -3.71 -3.88
N CYS A 142 39.03 -2.85 -4.48
CA CYS A 142 39.35 -2.90 -5.89
C CYS A 142 40.29 -4.09 -6.18
N ARG A 143 39.89 -4.97 -7.10
CA ARG A 143 40.73 -6.08 -7.55
C ARG A 143 42.08 -5.60 -8.12
N ARG A 144 42.10 -4.44 -8.80
CA ARG A 144 43.33 -3.85 -9.35
C ARG A 144 44.29 -3.38 -8.25
N LEU A 145 43.78 -2.88 -7.13
CA LEU A 145 44.60 -2.55 -5.96
C LEU A 145 45.25 -3.79 -5.35
N ASN A 146 44.48 -4.87 -5.20
CA ASN A 146 44.97 -6.13 -4.65
C ASN A 146 46.11 -6.72 -5.51
N LEU A 147 45.99 -6.63 -6.84
CA LEU A 147 47.04 -7.08 -7.76
C LEU A 147 48.30 -6.21 -7.64
N ILE A 148 48.15 -4.88 -7.58
CA ILE A 148 49.28 -3.96 -7.39
C ILE A 148 50.03 -4.28 -6.08
N GLN A 149 49.29 -4.47 -4.98
CA GLN A 149 49.89 -4.81 -3.68
C GLN A 149 50.63 -6.15 -3.70
N GLN A 150 50.13 -7.16 -4.42
CA GLN A 150 50.79 -8.46 -4.55
C GLN A 150 52.09 -8.37 -5.36
N HIS A 151 52.15 -7.52 -6.38
CA HIS A 151 53.38 -7.32 -7.17
C HIS A 151 54.49 -6.60 -6.38
N PHE A 152 54.14 -5.72 -5.44
CA PHE A 152 55.13 -5.04 -4.57
C PHE A 152 55.68 -5.91 -3.44
N VAL A 153 55.03 -7.03 -3.11
CA VAL A 153 55.49 -7.97 -2.07
C VAL A 153 56.41 -9.07 -2.63
N ASN A 154 56.41 -9.26 -3.95
CA ASN A 154 57.15 -10.33 -4.63
C ASN A 154 58.41 -9.84 -5.38
N ASN A 155 58.86 -8.60 -5.13
CA ASN A 155 60.14 -8.02 -5.55
C ASN A 155 60.90 -7.55 -4.31
#